data_AF-A0A2E5DX98-F1
#
_entry.id   AF-A0A2E5DX98-F1
#
_cell.length_a   1.000
_cell.length_b   1.000
_cell.length_c   1.000
_cell.angle_alpha   90.00
_cell.angle_beta   90.00
_cell.angle_gamma   90.00
#
_symmetry.space_group_name_H-M   'P 1'
#
loop_
_entity.id
_entity.type
_entity.pdbx_description
1 polymer ?
#
loop_
_entity_poly.entity_id
_entity_poly.type
_entity_poly.pdbx_seq_one_letter_code
_entity_poly.pdbx_strand_id
1 'polypeptide(L)'
;MTKWAFPDPNNGTLVDVTEIDPAKIFVAEYAAQFVEVPDDTNNGDVRNSKGKIEKKEFVAPPEVVQEKVLTEADFLSSLTRDERKGIKAARASNEDLDDFMTMLEKRTLVNMSDADNQADVKAFVTAKLISQASADKILP
;
A
#
# COMPACT_ATOMS: atom_id res chain seq x y z
N MET A 1 28.16 -25.25 -13.97
CA MET A 1 27.59 -26.63 -13.93
C MET A 1 26.24 -26.49 -14.58
N THR A 2 25.93 -27.23 -15.64
CA THR A 2 24.72 -26.98 -16.44
C THR A 2 23.44 -27.05 -15.61
N LYS A 3 22.60 -26.01 -15.69
CA LYS A 3 21.28 -25.96 -15.07
C LYS A 3 20.17 -26.25 -16.05
N TRP A 4 19.06 -26.77 -15.52
CA TRP A 4 17.86 -27.14 -16.25
C TRP A 4 16.64 -26.55 -15.55
N ALA A 5 15.62 -26.16 -16.32
CA ALA A 5 14.38 -25.63 -15.78
C ALA A 5 13.16 -26.15 -16.53
N PHE A 6 12.03 -26.26 -15.83
CA PHE A 6 10.74 -26.51 -16.43
C PHE A 6 9.98 -25.17 -16.64
N PRO A 7 9.69 -24.74 -17.89
CA PRO A 7 8.89 -23.55 -18.15
C PRO A 7 7.40 -23.84 -18.07
N ASP A 8 6.65 -23.05 -17.31
CA ASP A 8 5.19 -23.08 -17.29
C ASP A 8 4.64 -22.76 -18.70
N PRO A 9 3.83 -23.65 -19.31
CA PRO A 9 3.34 -23.47 -20.66
C PRO A 9 2.43 -22.24 -20.83
N ASN A 10 1.88 -21.69 -19.75
CA ASN A 10 0.92 -20.59 -19.81
C ASN A 10 1.58 -19.21 -19.80
N ASN A 11 2.75 -19.06 -19.17
CA ASN A 11 3.37 -17.76 -18.94
C ASN A 11 4.91 -17.76 -19.09
N GLY A 12 5.52 -18.92 -19.38
CA GLY A 12 6.97 -19.06 -19.57
C GLY A 12 7.79 -18.98 -18.28
N THR A 13 7.16 -18.93 -17.10
CA THR A 13 7.84 -18.85 -15.81
C THR A 13 8.53 -20.17 -15.48
N LEU A 14 9.76 -20.11 -15.00
CA LEU A 14 10.51 -21.29 -14.57
C LEU A 14 10.10 -21.73 -13.16
N VAL A 15 9.75 -23.00 -12.97
CA VAL A 15 9.21 -23.50 -11.68
C VAL A 15 10.05 -24.56 -11.00
N ASP A 16 10.90 -25.29 -11.74
CA ASP A 16 11.75 -26.36 -11.20
C ASP A 16 13.18 -26.27 -11.76
N VAL A 17 13.99 -25.34 -11.26
CA VAL A 17 15.41 -25.21 -11.62
C VAL A 17 16.27 -26.22 -10.86
N THR A 18 17.04 -27.03 -11.57
CA THR A 18 17.93 -28.06 -11.02
C THR A 18 19.29 -28.12 -11.72
N GLU A 19 20.31 -28.58 -11.01
CA GLU A 19 21.68 -28.81 -11.53
C GLU A 19 21.91 -30.26 -11.99
N ILE A 20 20.95 -31.15 -11.71
CA ILE A 20 21.02 -32.55 -12.13
C ILE A 20 20.36 -32.71 -13.49
N ASP A 21 21.04 -33.40 -14.41
CA ASP A 21 20.50 -33.77 -15.72
C ASP A 21 19.16 -34.52 -15.57
N PRO A 22 18.04 -33.93 -16.05
CA PRO A 22 16.70 -34.50 -15.92
C PRO A 22 16.57 -35.91 -16.49
N ALA A 23 17.35 -36.26 -17.51
CA ALA A 23 17.30 -37.59 -18.13
C ALA A 23 17.81 -38.71 -17.20
N LYS A 24 18.50 -38.36 -16.11
CA LYS A 24 18.98 -39.33 -15.10
C LYS A 24 17.97 -39.59 -13.98
N ILE A 25 16.96 -38.75 -13.85
CA ILE A 25 16.02 -38.75 -12.71
C ILE A 25 14.57 -38.95 -13.15
N PHE A 26 14.22 -38.61 -14.39
CA PHE A 26 12.87 -38.74 -14.93
C PHE A 26 12.82 -39.64 -16.17
N VAL A 27 11.63 -40.16 -16.48
CA VAL A 27 11.39 -40.84 -17.76
C VAL A 27 11.50 -39.84 -18.92
N ALA A 28 11.82 -40.35 -20.11
CA ALA A 28 12.12 -39.53 -21.29
C ALA A 28 11.05 -38.47 -21.61
N GLU A 29 9.77 -38.80 -21.43
CA GLU A 29 8.64 -37.89 -21.67
C GLU A 29 8.65 -36.66 -20.75
N TYR A 30 9.10 -36.79 -19.51
CA TYR A 30 9.22 -35.66 -18.57
C TYR A 30 10.57 -34.96 -18.70
N ALA A 31 11.66 -35.71 -18.90
CA ALA A 31 12.97 -35.13 -19.12
C ALA A 31 13.00 -34.18 -20.33
N ALA A 32 12.26 -34.51 -21.41
CA ALA A 32 12.14 -33.69 -22.61
C ALA A 32 11.45 -32.32 -22.40
N GLN A 33 10.77 -32.13 -21.27
CA GLN A 33 10.08 -30.87 -20.95
C GLN A 33 11.00 -29.86 -20.24
N PHE A 34 12.15 -30.31 -19.74
CA PHE A 34 13.16 -29.42 -19.18
C PHE A 34 14.00 -28.77 -20.29
N VAL A 35 14.39 -27.53 -20.05
CA VAL A 35 15.29 -26.78 -20.94
C VAL A 35 16.54 -26.37 -20.20
N GLU A 36 17.66 -26.38 -20.91
CA GLU A 36 18.92 -25.87 -20.41
C GLU A 36 18.82 -24.35 -20.18
N VAL A 37 19.31 -23.89 -19.03
CA VAL A 37 19.28 -22.48 -18.63
C VAL A 37 20.65 -22.03 -18.09
N PRO A 38 20.97 -20.73 -18.17
CA PRO A 38 22.19 -20.19 -17.56
C PRO A 38 22.31 -20.47 -16.06
N ASP A 39 23.54 -20.60 -15.57
CA ASP A 39 23.85 -20.93 -14.16
C ASP A 39 23.25 -19.94 -13.14
N ASP A 40 23.01 -18.68 -13.53
CA ASP A 40 22.41 -17.67 -12.66
C ASP A 40 20.87 -17.69 -12.64
N THR A 41 20.24 -18.57 -13.42
CA THR A 41 18.77 -18.69 -13.53
C THR A 41 18.15 -19.21 -12.24
N ASN A 42 17.03 -18.61 -11.84
CA ASN A 42 16.27 -19.00 -10.65
C ASN A 42 14.81 -19.29 -11.01
N ASN A 43 14.13 -20.02 -10.11
CA ASN A 43 12.68 -20.13 -10.14
C ASN A 43 12.03 -18.75 -10.13
N GLY A 44 11.00 -18.57 -10.96
CA GLY A 44 10.31 -17.30 -11.14
C GLY A 44 10.86 -16.44 -12.28
N ASP A 45 12.05 -16.71 -12.82
CA ASP A 45 12.53 -16.07 -14.05
C ASP A 45 11.64 -16.46 -15.25
N VAL A 46 11.60 -15.63 -16.29
CA VAL A 46 10.64 -15.76 -17.39
C VAL A 46 11.38 -16.08 -18.69
N ARG A 47 10.93 -17.14 -19.38
CA ARG A 47 11.38 -17.45 -20.74
C ARG A 47 10.55 -16.67 -21.75
N ASN A 48 11.18 -15.74 -22.46
CA ASN A 48 10.52 -14.94 -23.48
C ASN A 48 10.24 -15.74 -24.78
N SER A 49 9.48 -15.14 -25.69
CA SER A 49 9.11 -15.75 -26.98
C SER A 49 10.28 -16.03 -27.93
N LYS A 50 11.48 -15.50 -27.63
CA LYS A 50 12.73 -15.77 -28.36
C LYS A 50 13.56 -16.87 -27.69
N GLY A 51 13.03 -17.52 -26.66
CA GLY A 51 13.67 -18.60 -25.92
C GLY A 51 14.75 -18.13 -24.94
N LYS A 52 14.88 -16.82 -24.69
CA LYS A 52 15.83 -16.27 -23.71
C LYS A 52 15.19 -16.17 -22.33
N ILE A 53 15.99 -16.38 -21.30
CA ILE A 53 15.58 -16.19 -19.90
C ILE A 53 15.81 -14.74 -19.51
N GLU A 54 14.75 -14.09 -19.02
CA GLU A 54 14.75 -12.74 -18.47
C GLU A 54 14.46 -12.82 -16.97
N LYS A 55 15.23 -12.05 -16.20
CA LYS A 55 14.97 -11.91 -14.77
C LYS A 55 13.59 -11.29 -14.60
N LYS A 56 12.75 -11.91 -13.78
CA LYS A 56 11.47 -11.31 -13.43
C LYS A 56 11.75 -9.96 -12.76
N GLU A 57 11.21 -8.88 -13.32
CA GLU A 57 11.30 -7.58 -12.68
C GLU A 57 10.66 -7.67 -11.30
N PHE A 58 11.43 -7.30 -10.28
CA PHE A 58 10.90 -7.12 -8.95
C PHE A 58 9.94 -5.92 -9.00
N VAL A 59 8.64 -6.20 -8.98
CA VAL A 59 7.64 -5.16 -8.72
C VAL A 59 7.66 -4.92 -7.23
N ALA A 60 8.18 -3.76 -6.82
CA ALA A 60 8.08 -3.34 -5.42
C ALA A 60 6.60 -3.37 -4.99
N PRO A 61 6.28 -3.86 -3.78
CA PRO A 61 4.92 -3.76 -3.27
C PRO A 61 4.47 -2.30 -3.32
N PRO A 62 3.18 -2.03 -3.60
CA PRO A 62 2.66 -0.68 -3.46
C PRO A 62 2.97 -0.17 -2.05
N GLU A 63 3.45 1.06 -1.96
CA GLU A 63 3.75 1.72 -0.70
C GLU A 63 2.46 1.80 0.11
N VAL A 64 2.44 1.16 1.29
CA VAL A 64 1.28 1.22 2.18
C VAL A 64 1.30 2.61 2.83
N VAL A 65 0.41 3.49 2.38
CA VAL A 65 0.17 4.77 3.06
C VAL A 65 -0.36 4.43 4.46
N GLN A 66 0.41 4.72 5.50
CA GLN A 66 -0.08 4.54 6.87
C GLN A 66 -1.26 5.48 7.09
N GLU A 67 -2.42 4.89 7.39
CA GLU A 67 -3.62 5.65 7.72
C GLU A 67 -3.42 6.33 9.08
N LYS A 68 -3.64 7.64 9.14
CA LYS A 68 -3.67 8.38 10.39
C LYS A 68 -5.11 8.41 10.86
N VAL A 69 -5.39 7.74 11.98
CA VAL A 69 -6.73 7.66 12.54
C VAL A 69 -6.76 8.39 13.87
N LEU A 70 -7.78 9.22 14.09
CA LEU A 70 -7.94 9.99 15.32
C LEU A 70 -9.27 9.67 16.00
N THR A 71 -9.25 9.70 17.33
CA THR A 71 -10.47 9.79 18.15
C THR A 71 -10.85 11.26 18.37
N GLU A 72 -12.06 11.51 18.87
CA GLU A 72 -12.48 12.84 19.34
C GLU A 72 -11.49 13.40 20.38
N ALA A 73 -11.00 12.56 21.30
CA ALA A 73 -10.06 12.96 22.33
C ALA A 73 -8.72 13.40 21.73
N ASP A 74 -8.21 12.68 20.73
CA ASP A 74 -6.95 13.02 20.06
C ASP A 74 -7.08 14.35 19.30
N PHE A 75 -8.19 14.53 18.58
CA PHE A 75 -8.50 15.78 17.89
C PHE A 75 -8.54 16.95 18.87
N LEU A 76 -9.35 16.86 19.94
CA LEU A 76 -9.49 17.94 20.93
C LEU A 76 -8.20 18.23 21.70
N SER A 77 -7.36 17.21 21.91
CA SER A 77 -6.05 17.36 22.56
C SER A 77 -5.02 18.09 21.68
N SER A 78 -5.18 18.00 20.36
CA SER A 78 -4.32 18.68 19.38
C SER A 78 -4.57 20.19 19.35
N LEU A 79 -5.76 20.62 19.81
CA LEU A 79 -6.20 22.01 19.87
C LEU A 79 -5.81 22.71 21.17
N THR A 80 -5.62 24.02 21.07
CA THR A 80 -5.53 24.91 22.23
C THR A 80 -6.89 25.10 22.89
N ARG A 81 -6.89 25.64 24.13
CA ARG A 81 -8.13 25.93 24.86
C ARG A 81 -9.04 26.91 24.12
N ASP A 82 -8.47 27.92 23.46
CA ASP A 82 -9.24 28.95 22.79
C ASP A 82 -9.82 28.44 21.46
N GLU A 83 -9.08 27.61 20.72
CA GLU A 83 -9.61 26.91 19.53
C GLU A 83 -10.77 25.98 19.91
N ARG A 84 -10.66 25.21 21.01
CA ARG A 84 -11.78 24.37 21.49
C ARG A 84 -13.03 25.19 21.80
N LYS A 85 -12.88 26.37 22.41
CA LYS A 85 -14.01 27.27 22.67
C LYS A 85 -14.57 27.85 21.38
N GLY A 86 -13.68 28.21 20.43
CA GLY A 86 -14.05 28.74 19.12
C GLY A 86 -14.88 27.74 18.32
N ILE A 87 -14.42 26.49 18.20
CA ILE A 87 -15.17 25.40 17.56
C ILE A 87 -16.53 25.20 18.23
N LYS A 88 -16.56 25.12 19.56
CA LYS A 88 -17.83 24.94 20.30
C LYS A 88 -18.84 26.06 20.03
N ALA A 89 -18.37 27.30 19.91
CA ALA A 89 -19.23 28.44 19.59
C ALA A 89 -19.68 28.46 18.12
N ALA A 90 -18.80 28.07 17.20
CA ALA A 90 -19.06 28.08 15.77
C ALA A 90 -19.94 26.91 15.29
N ARG A 91 -19.97 25.81 16.04
CA ARG A 91 -20.67 24.56 15.67
C ARG A 91 -22.12 24.76 15.26
N ALA A 92 -22.88 25.57 16.01
CA ALA A 92 -24.30 25.82 15.70
C ALA A 92 -24.53 26.65 14.42
N SER A 93 -23.48 27.27 13.87
CA SER A 93 -23.53 28.19 12.71
C SER A 93 -22.72 27.71 11.51
N ASN A 94 -22.09 26.54 11.60
CA ASN A 94 -21.27 25.95 10.55
C ASN A 94 -21.64 24.47 10.44
N GLU A 95 -22.44 24.14 9.43
CA GLU A 95 -22.97 22.78 9.21
C GLU A 95 -21.86 21.76 8.95
N ASP A 96 -20.82 22.13 8.20
CA ASP A 96 -19.68 21.25 7.90
C ASP A 96 -18.87 20.93 9.18
N LEU A 97 -18.67 21.93 10.04
CA LEU A 97 -18.03 21.73 11.34
C LEU A 97 -18.90 20.87 12.28
N ASP A 98 -20.22 21.07 12.26
CA ASP A 98 -21.13 20.27 13.07
C ASP A 98 -21.16 18.81 12.63
N ASP A 99 -21.17 18.55 11.32
CA ASP A 99 -21.10 17.19 10.78
C ASP A 99 -19.77 16.53 11.12
N PHE A 100 -18.64 17.21 10.91
CA PHE A 100 -17.31 16.70 11.25
C PHE A 100 -17.19 16.37 12.75
N MET A 101 -17.64 17.27 13.62
CA MET A 101 -17.63 17.03 15.07
C MET A 101 -18.57 15.88 15.45
N THR A 102 -19.74 15.79 14.82
CA THR A 102 -20.68 14.68 15.02
C THR A 102 -20.08 13.35 14.55
N MET A 103 -19.28 13.38 13.48
CA MET A 103 -18.55 12.23 12.98
C MET A 103 -17.54 11.74 14.02
N LEU A 104 -16.75 12.64 14.60
CA LEU A 104 -15.79 12.31 15.69
C LEU A 104 -16.49 11.76 16.94
N GLU A 105 -17.64 12.32 17.31
CA GLU A 105 -18.40 11.89 18.49
C GLU A 105 -19.05 10.50 18.30
N LYS A 106 -19.55 10.22 17.09
CA LYS A 106 -20.29 8.97 16.80
C LYS A 106 -19.40 7.84 16.28
N ARG A 107 -18.40 8.17 15.47
CA ARG A 107 -17.42 7.22 14.95
C ARG A 107 -16.21 7.33 15.85
N THR A 108 -16.04 6.34 16.72
CA THR A 108 -14.93 6.24 17.69
C THR A 108 -13.56 6.53 17.06
N LEU A 109 -13.43 6.34 15.74
CA LEU A 109 -12.24 6.56 14.94
C LEU A 109 -12.60 7.23 13.60
N VAL A 110 -11.85 8.26 13.21
CA VAL A 110 -11.96 8.97 11.92
C VAL A 110 -10.61 8.93 11.20
N ASN A 111 -10.62 8.55 9.92
CA ASN A 111 -9.41 8.45 9.10
C ASN A 111 -9.03 9.82 8.52
N MET A 112 -7.96 10.42 9.01
CA MET A 112 -7.43 11.70 8.51
C MET A 112 -6.58 11.56 7.25
N SER A 113 -6.31 10.35 6.78
CA SER A 113 -5.74 10.12 5.45
C SER A 113 -6.79 10.22 4.33
N ASP A 114 -8.08 10.25 4.69
CA ASP A 114 -9.17 10.49 3.75
C ASP A 114 -9.20 11.95 3.25
N ALA A 115 -9.37 12.14 1.94
CA ALA A 115 -9.26 13.45 1.30
C ALA A 115 -10.34 14.44 1.76
N ASP A 116 -11.54 13.98 2.05
CA ASP A 116 -12.66 14.83 2.47
C ASP A 116 -12.40 15.33 3.90
N ASN A 117 -11.99 14.43 4.81
CA ASN A 117 -11.61 14.80 6.18
C ASN A 117 -10.43 15.78 6.20
N GLN A 118 -9.46 15.65 5.28
CA GLN A 118 -8.37 16.63 5.15
C GLN A 118 -8.87 17.99 4.64
N ALA A 119 -9.83 17.99 3.72
CA ALA A 119 -10.42 19.21 3.18
C ALA A 119 -11.16 19.98 4.28
N ASP A 120 -11.92 19.29 5.13
CA ASP A 120 -12.62 19.87 6.27
C ASP A 120 -11.66 20.57 7.24
N VAL A 121 -10.58 19.88 7.65
CA VAL A 121 -9.57 20.47 8.54
C VAL A 121 -8.90 21.69 7.91
N LYS A 122 -8.60 21.66 6.60
CA LYS A 122 -8.05 22.82 5.87
C LYS A 122 -9.07 23.97 5.78
N ALA A 123 -10.35 23.67 5.64
CA ALA A 123 -11.43 24.65 5.68
C ALA A 123 -11.51 25.31 7.07
N PHE A 124 -11.35 24.54 8.15
CA PHE A 124 -11.32 25.09 9.51
C PHE A 124 -10.14 26.03 9.75
N VAL A 125 -8.98 25.75 9.17
CA VAL A 125 -7.83 26.67 9.18
C VAL A 125 -8.16 27.96 8.42
N THR A 126 -8.74 27.83 7.22
CA THR A 126 -9.11 28.98 6.37
C THR A 126 -10.14 29.87 7.05
N ALA A 127 -11.12 29.26 7.74
CA ALA A 127 -12.12 29.93 8.56
C ALA A 127 -11.58 30.46 9.90
N LYS A 128 -10.28 30.24 10.19
CA LYS A 128 -9.60 30.64 11.44
C LYS A 128 -10.23 30.05 12.71
N LEU A 129 -10.86 28.88 12.58
CA LEU A 129 -11.41 28.11 13.70
C LEU A 129 -10.31 27.36 14.45
N ILE A 130 -9.30 26.93 13.71
CA ILE A 130 -8.06 26.34 14.22
C ILE A 130 -6.85 26.99 13.52
N SER A 131 -5.70 26.93 14.17
CA SER A 131 -4.42 27.35 13.60
C SER A 131 -3.84 26.26 12.68
N GLN A 132 -2.94 26.67 11.78
CA GLN A 132 -2.17 25.73 10.96
C GLN A 132 -1.37 24.76 11.84
N ALA A 133 -0.77 25.24 12.93
CA ALA A 133 0.00 24.39 13.85
C ALA A 133 -0.84 23.30 14.52
N SER A 134 -2.13 23.55 14.76
CA SER A 134 -3.06 22.53 15.25
C SER A 134 -3.47 21.57 14.13
N ALA A 135 -3.71 22.06 12.92
CA ALA A 135 -3.98 21.24 11.76
C ALA A 135 -2.83 20.29 11.40
N ASP A 136 -1.58 20.75 11.51
CA ASP A 136 -0.38 19.93 11.25
C ASP A 136 -0.24 18.73 12.21
N LYS A 137 -0.85 18.81 13.40
CA LYS A 137 -0.91 17.68 14.34
C LYS A 137 -2.00 16.67 13.98
N ILE A 138 -3.02 17.11 13.25
CA ILE A 138 -4.22 16.33 12.90
C ILE A 138 -4.03 15.62 11.57
N LEU A 139 -3.52 16.34 10.57
CA LEU A 139 -3.28 15.85 9.21
C LEU A 139 -2.07 14.90 9.16
N PRO A 140 -2.04 13.92 8.24
CA PRO A 140 -0.87 13.09 7.99
C PRO A 140 0.31 13.88 7.42
#